data_AF-A0A6N0DMW7-F1
#
_entry.id   AF-A0A6N0DMW7-F1
#
_cell.length_a   1.000
_cell.length_b   1.000
_cell.length_c   1.000
_cell.angle_alpha   90.00
_cell.angle_beta   90.00
_cell.angle_gamma   90.00
#
_symmetry.space_group_name_H-M   'P 1'
#
loop_
_entity.id
_entity.type
_entity.pdbx_description
1 polymer ?
#
loop_
_entity_poly.entity_id
_entity_poly.type
_entity_poly.pdbx_seq_one_letter_code
_entity_poly.pdbx_strand_id
1 'polypeptide(L)'
;MSKVTRRAFIGLAGVATVAVVGYGGAMLACRGVPRHNPDFFAGLDDEPLRQAAQEVGRRVLAEYPELVEDRALKSFLAARPRLAEAATVSCPDTRRRLVQDQCGADFAAGEARVLDGWVMSETELRLCGMAAKYA
;
A
#
# COMPACT_ATOMS: atom_id res chain seq x y z
N MET A 1 -6.25 15.74 -51.93
CA MET A 1 -5.02 15.47 -51.15
C MET A 1 -4.74 16.68 -50.25
N SER A 2 -5.09 16.57 -48.97
CA SER A 2 -4.96 17.67 -47.99
C SER A 2 -3.48 17.91 -47.65
N LYS A 3 -2.97 19.12 -47.92
CA LYS A 3 -1.61 19.54 -47.58
C LYS A 3 -1.51 19.76 -46.08
N VAL A 4 -1.01 18.76 -45.36
CA VAL A 4 -0.63 18.90 -43.95
C VAL A 4 0.48 19.95 -43.88
N THR A 5 0.11 21.14 -43.41
CA THR A 5 1.02 22.29 -43.33
C THR A 5 1.98 22.10 -42.16
N ARG A 6 3.24 22.52 -42.36
CA ARG A 6 4.37 22.43 -41.42
C ARG A 6 4.03 22.86 -39.97
N ARG A 7 3.02 23.72 -39.78
CA ARG A 7 2.48 24.16 -38.48
C ARG A 7 1.74 23.06 -37.72
N ALA A 8 1.01 22.18 -38.40
CA ALA A 8 0.33 21.04 -37.78
C ALA A 8 1.32 20.01 -37.23
N PHE A 9 2.46 19.82 -37.91
CA PHE A 9 3.51 18.90 -37.47
C PHE A 9 4.22 19.40 -36.22
N ILE A 10 4.49 20.71 -36.13
CA ILE A 10 5.09 21.33 -34.93
C ILE A 10 4.11 21.32 -33.76
N GLY A 11 2.81 21.55 -34.00
CA GLY A 11 1.76 21.45 -32.99
C GLY A 11 1.61 20.04 -32.41
N LEU A 12 1.59 19.01 -33.27
CA LEU A 12 1.51 17.61 -32.85
C LEU A 12 2.78 17.13 -32.13
N ALA A 13 3.96 17.52 -32.60
CA ALA A 13 5.21 17.21 -31.92
C ALA A 13 5.30 17.89 -30.55
N GLY A 14 4.87 19.15 -30.44
CA GLY A 14 4.83 19.89 -29.17
C GLY A 14 3.91 19.24 -28.14
N VAL A 15 2.69 18.87 -28.52
CA VAL A 15 1.71 18.21 -27.63
C VAL A 15 2.19 16.82 -27.20
N ALA A 16 2.75 16.03 -28.13
CA ALA A 16 3.30 14.72 -27.80
C ALA A 16 4.48 14.82 -26.82
N THR A 17 5.35 15.82 -26.98
CA THR A 17 6.51 16.02 -26.10
C THR A 17 6.09 16.46 -24.70
N VAL A 18 5.10 17.36 -24.58
CA VAL A 18 4.56 17.81 -23.28
C VAL A 18 3.83 16.68 -22.55
N ALA A 19 3.07 15.83 -23.27
CA ALA A 19 2.40 14.68 -22.66
C ALA A 19 3.41 13.64 -22.14
N VAL A 20 4.47 13.34 -22.91
CA VAL A 20 5.51 12.38 -22.51
C VAL A 20 6.37 12.92 -21.36
N VAL A 21 6.75 14.21 -21.40
CA VAL A 21 7.53 14.84 -20.32
C VAL A 21 6.69 15.04 -19.06
N GLY A 22 5.39 15.36 -19.19
CA GLY A 22 4.48 15.49 -18.06
C GLY A 22 4.23 14.15 -17.37
N TYR A 23 3.90 13.10 -18.13
CA TYR A 23 3.62 11.77 -17.58
C TYR A 23 4.89 11.05 -17.11
N GLY A 24 5.98 11.11 -17.90
CA GLY A 24 7.28 10.55 -17.53
C GLY A 24 7.95 11.32 -16.39
N GLY A 25 7.80 12.64 -16.37
CA GLY A 25 8.29 13.52 -15.30
C GLY A 25 7.53 13.32 -13.99
N ALA A 26 6.21 13.11 -14.04
CA ALA A 26 5.43 12.74 -12.86
C ALA A 26 5.85 11.38 -12.29
N MET A 27 6.06 10.36 -13.13
CA MET A 27 6.57 9.05 -12.72
C MET A 27 7.99 9.12 -12.12
N LEU A 28 8.88 9.94 -12.68
CA LEU A 28 10.24 10.15 -12.16
C LEU A 28 10.22 10.95 -10.85
N ALA A 29 9.34 11.95 -10.72
CA ALA A 29 9.15 12.71 -9.50
C ALA A 29 8.59 11.82 -8.37
N CYS A 30 7.63 10.94 -8.67
CA CYS A 30 7.11 9.94 -7.73
C CYS A 30 8.16 8.89 -7.29
N ARG A 31 9.28 8.78 -8.01
CA ARG A 31 10.41 7.91 -7.65
C ARG A 31 11.34 8.53 -6.61
N GLY A 32 11.35 9.86 -6.51
CA GLY A 32 12.13 10.65 -5.56
C GLY A 32 11.39 11.04 -4.29
N VAL A 33 10.08 10.75 -4.19
CA VAL A 33 9.34 10.89 -2.94
C VAL A 33 9.83 9.81 -1.97
N PRO A 34 10.34 10.16 -0.78
CA PRO A 34 10.65 9.19 0.25
C PRO A 34 9.39 8.37 0.51
N ARG A 35 9.40 7.11 0.10
CA ARG A 35 8.36 6.17 0.50
C ARG A 35 8.65 5.88 1.96
N HIS A 36 7.98 6.61 2.85
CA HIS A 36 7.86 6.19 4.23
C HIS A 36 7.14 4.86 4.19
N ASN A 37 7.91 3.77 4.20
CA ASN A 37 7.37 2.46 4.50
C ASN A 37 6.79 2.58 5.91
N PRO A 38 5.53 2.21 6.13
CA PRO A 38 4.94 2.28 7.46
C PRO A 38 5.77 1.39 8.41
N ASP A 39 6.54 2.02 9.30
CA ASP A 39 7.34 1.35 10.33
C ASP A 39 6.47 0.77 11.46
N PHE A 40 5.19 1.14 11.47
CA PHE A 40 4.29 0.93 12.59
C PHE A 40 3.93 -0.55 12.85
N PHE A 41 3.78 -1.37 11.80
CA PHE A 41 3.20 -2.73 11.93
C PHE A 41 4.21 -3.84 12.16
N ALA A 42 5.48 -3.50 12.11
CA ALA A 42 6.58 -4.43 12.31
C ALA A 42 6.96 -4.65 13.78
N GLY A 43 6.42 -3.82 14.67
CA GLY A 43 6.67 -3.84 16.11
C GLY A 43 5.46 -4.24 16.93
N LEU A 44 4.57 -5.12 16.45
CA LEU A 44 3.44 -5.61 17.26
C LEU A 44 3.88 -6.36 18.53
N ASP A 45 5.16 -6.73 18.62
CA ASP A 45 5.79 -7.27 19.83
C ASP A 45 6.05 -6.18 20.89
N ASP A 46 5.94 -4.89 20.53
CA ASP A 46 6.03 -3.73 21.43
C ASP A 46 4.63 -3.30 21.91
N GLU A 47 4.47 -3.19 23.22
CA GLU A 47 3.19 -2.98 23.90
C GLU A 47 2.46 -1.70 23.44
N PRO A 48 3.08 -0.51 23.48
CA PRO A 48 2.46 0.73 22.96
C PRO A 48 2.08 0.65 21.49
N LEU A 49 2.90 0.04 20.64
CA LEU A 49 2.58 -0.12 19.21
C LEU A 49 1.38 -1.07 19.01
N ARG A 50 1.30 -2.14 19.79
CA ARG A 50 0.17 -3.06 19.78
C ARG A 50 -1.13 -2.38 20.20
N GLN A 51 -1.13 -1.57 21.26
CA GLN A 51 -2.31 -0.82 21.69
C GLN A 51 -2.78 0.16 20.61
N ALA A 52 -1.84 0.85 19.96
CA ALA A 52 -2.16 1.77 18.89
C ALA A 52 -2.68 1.03 17.63
N ALA A 53 -2.13 -0.14 17.31
CA ALA A 53 -2.65 -1.01 16.26
C ALA A 53 -4.07 -1.54 16.57
N GLN A 54 -4.36 -1.87 17.83
CA GLN A 54 -5.70 -2.25 18.28
C GLN A 54 -6.71 -1.11 18.13
N GLU A 55 -6.32 0.11 18.48
CA GLU A 55 -7.20 1.28 18.34
C GLU A 55 -7.55 1.53 16.86
N VAL A 56 -6.56 1.50 15.96
CA VAL A 56 -6.83 1.54 14.51
C VAL A 56 -7.69 0.35 14.10
N GLY A 57 -7.41 -0.84 14.62
CA GLY A 57 -8.17 -2.06 14.33
C GLY A 57 -9.64 -2.02 14.73
N ARG A 58 -10.00 -1.34 15.83
CA ARG A 58 -11.41 -1.12 16.20
C ARG A 58 -12.14 -0.30 15.15
N ARG A 59 -11.46 0.67 14.52
CA ARG A 59 -12.03 1.48 13.43
C ARG A 59 -12.15 0.67 12.15
N VAL A 60 -11.15 -0.18 11.85
CA VAL A 60 -11.26 -1.15 10.75
C VAL A 60 -12.45 -2.08 10.95
N LEU A 61 -12.66 -2.61 12.16
CA LEU A 61 -13.82 -3.46 12.48
C LEU A 61 -15.15 -2.73 12.28
N ALA A 62 -15.20 -1.42 12.52
CA ALA A 62 -16.40 -0.61 12.34
C ALA A 62 -16.66 -0.25 10.87
N GLU A 63 -15.63 0.12 10.12
CA GLU A 63 -15.76 0.64 8.74
C GLU A 63 -15.62 -0.43 7.66
N TYR A 64 -14.81 -1.47 7.92
CA TYR A 64 -14.46 -2.54 6.98
C TYR A 64 -14.53 -3.94 7.62
N PRO A 65 -15.68 -4.34 8.21
CA PRO A 65 -15.80 -5.64 8.90
C PRO A 65 -15.48 -6.84 8.01
N GLU A 66 -15.71 -6.74 6.69
CA GLU A 66 -15.46 -7.80 5.72
C GLU A 66 -13.96 -8.14 5.57
N LEU A 67 -13.06 -7.21 5.90
CA LEU A 67 -11.62 -7.43 5.83
C LEU A 67 -11.12 -8.35 6.94
N VAL A 68 -11.87 -8.46 8.03
CA VAL A 68 -11.48 -9.15 9.27
C VAL A 68 -12.36 -10.35 9.58
N GLU A 69 -13.26 -10.73 8.67
CA GLU A 69 -13.96 -12.01 8.70
C GLU A 69 -12.96 -13.17 8.60
N ASP A 70 -13.13 -14.23 9.42
CA ASP A 70 -12.14 -15.29 9.55
C ASP A 70 -11.82 -15.98 8.20
N ARG A 71 -12.85 -16.19 7.38
CA ARG A 71 -12.70 -16.81 6.05
C ARG A 71 -11.95 -15.90 5.09
N ALA A 72 -12.28 -14.61 5.08
CA ALA A 72 -11.65 -13.61 4.24
C ALA A 72 -10.18 -13.44 4.63
N LEU A 73 -9.91 -13.36 5.93
CA LEU A 73 -8.58 -13.21 6.48
C LEU A 73 -7.70 -14.43 6.21
N LYS A 74 -8.22 -15.65 6.41
CA LYS A 74 -7.47 -16.87 6.10
C LYS A 74 -7.09 -16.94 4.62
N SER A 75 -8.02 -16.58 3.74
CA SER A 75 -7.78 -16.54 2.29
C SER A 75 -6.75 -15.47 1.92
N PHE A 76 -6.85 -14.29 2.54
CA PHE A 76 -5.92 -13.19 2.36
C PHE A 76 -4.49 -13.58 2.77
N LEU A 77 -4.31 -14.10 3.99
CA LEU A 77 -3.00 -14.52 4.48
C LEU A 77 -2.38 -15.63 3.62
N ALA A 78 -3.20 -16.57 3.12
CA ALA A 78 -2.73 -17.63 2.22
C ALA A 78 -2.26 -17.09 0.85
N ALA A 79 -2.81 -15.97 0.39
CA ALA A 79 -2.47 -15.35 -0.88
C ALA A 79 -1.26 -14.38 -0.80
N ARG A 80 -0.63 -14.23 0.36
CA ARG A 80 0.43 -13.24 0.62
C ARG A 80 1.71 -13.93 1.11
N PRO A 81 2.58 -14.37 0.19
CA PRO A 81 3.75 -15.19 0.53
C PRO A 81 4.73 -14.50 1.48
N ARG A 82 4.85 -13.17 1.42
CA ARG A 82 5.71 -12.40 2.34
C ARG A 82 5.20 -12.42 3.78
N LEU A 83 3.89 -12.44 3.98
CA LEU A 83 3.30 -12.57 5.32
C LEU A 83 3.48 -13.98 5.87
N ALA A 84 3.34 -15.00 5.02
CA ALA A 84 3.64 -16.37 5.39
C ALA A 84 5.11 -16.55 5.78
N GLU A 85 6.04 -15.97 5.03
CA GLU A 85 7.47 -15.96 5.36
C GLU A 85 7.71 -15.21 6.69
N ALA A 86 7.15 -14.01 6.84
CA ALA A 86 7.29 -13.19 8.04
C ALA A 86 6.88 -13.95 9.32
N ALA A 87 5.81 -14.75 9.25
CA ALA A 87 5.33 -15.57 10.37
C ALA A 87 6.32 -16.66 10.81
N THR A 88 7.21 -17.11 9.92
CA THR A 88 8.23 -18.13 10.23
C THR A 88 9.57 -17.55 10.67
N VAL A 89 9.78 -16.25 10.45
CA VAL A 89 11.05 -15.56 10.73
C VAL A 89 11.09 -15.11 12.20
N SER A 90 12.14 -15.52 12.91
CA SER A 90 12.39 -15.13 14.31
C SER A 90 13.06 -13.76 14.45
N CYS A 91 13.84 -13.32 13.46
CA CYS A 91 14.51 -12.03 13.46
C CYS A 91 13.50 -10.87 13.29
N PRO A 92 13.35 -9.96 14.26
CA PRO A 92 12.37 -8.87 14.19
C PRO A 92 12.58 -7.95 12.99
N ASP A 93 13.83 -7.60 12.67
CA ASP A 93 14.14 -6.72 11.53
C ASP A 93 13.80 -7.35 10.18
N THR A 94 13.99 -8.66 10.04
CA THR A 94 13.65 -9.36 8.80
C THR A 94 12.14 -9.51 8.68
N ARG A 95 11.45 -9.86 9.77
CA ARG A 95 9.98 -9.91 9.83
C ARG A 95 9.38 -8.56 9.46
N ARG A 96 9.91 -7.47 10.05
CA ARG A 96 9.56 -6.09 9.73
C ARG A 96 9.62 -5.82 8.24
N ARG A 97 10.78 -6.08 7.63
CA ARG A 97 11.02 -5.81 6.23
C ARG A 97 10.03 -6.58 5.34
N LEU A 98 9.76 -7.84 5.64
CA LEU A 98 8.80 -8.65 4.87
C LEU A 98 7.38 -8.09 4.91
N VAL A 99 6.93 -7.61 6.08
CA VAL A 99 5.62 -6.96 6.21
C VAL A 99 5.61 -5.64 5.43
N GLN A 100 6.64 -4.81 5.55
CA GLN A 100 6.76 -3.55 4.81
C GLN A 100 6.79 -3.77 3.29
N ASP A 101 7.53 -4.78 2.83
CA ASP A 101 7.57 -5.15 1.43
C ASP A 101 6.18 -5.60 0.96
N GLN A 102 5.41 -6.31 1.79
CA GLN A 102 4.03 -6.65 1.46
C GLN A 102 3.14 -5.40 1.34
N CYS A 103 3.18 -4.49 2.31
CA CYS A 103 2.41 -3.24 2.24
C CYS A 103 2.79 -2.42 0.99
N GLY A 104 4.08 -2.40 0.63
CA GLY A 104 4.56 -1.76 -0.60
C GLY A 104 4.01 -2.43 -1.87
N ALA A 105 3.85 -3.76 -1.88
CA ALA A 105 3.21 -4.48 -2.98
C ALA A 105 1.71 -4.19 -3.07
N ASP A 106 1.01 -4.12 -1.95
CA ASP A 106 -0.41 -3.78 -1.90
C ASP A 106 -0.64 -2.39 -2.51
N PHE A 107 0.16 -1.38 -2.13
CA PHE A 107 0.10 -0.05 -2.75
C PHE A 107 0.39 -0.09 -4.25
N ALA A 108 1.38 -0.87 -4.69
CA ALA A 108 1.70 -1.00 -6.11
C ALA A 108 0.58 -1.70 -6.91
N ALA A 109 -0.19 -2.57 -6.27
CA ALA A 109 -1.35 -3.26 -6.84
C ALA A 109 -2.65 -2.43 -6.78
N GLY A 110 -2.63 -1.26 -6.11
CA GLY A 110 -3.83 -0.46 -5.86
C GLY A 110 -4.73 -1.03 -4.76
N GLU A 111 -4.22 -1.98 -3.97
CA GLU A 111 -4.90 -2.60 -2.83
C GLU A 111 -4.72 -1.72 -1.58
N ALA A 112 -5.37 -0.56 -1.59
CA ALA A 112 -5.34 0.39 -0.50
C ALA A 112 -6.74 0.96 -0.24
N ARG A 113 -6.99 1.39 1.00
CA ARG A 113 -8.25 2.04 1.39
C ARG A 113 -7.97 3.25 2.27
N VAL A 114 -8.99 4.09 2.44
CA VAL A 114 -8.92 5.27 3.28
C VAL A 114 -9.60 4.98 4.62
N LEU A 115 -8.93 5.23 5.73
CA LEU A 115 -9.50 5.13 7.08
C LEU A 115 -9.20 6.45 7.81
N ASP A 116 -10.23 7.17 8.26
CA ASP A 116 -10.08 8.49 8.92
C ASP A 116 -9.22 9.51 8.12
N GLY A 117 -9.23 9.44 6.79
CA GLY A 117 -8.40 10.29 5.92
C GLY A 117 -6.97 9.81 5.70
N TRP A 118 -6.59 8.65 6.26
CA TRP A 118 -5.30 8.00 6.04
C TRP A 118 -5.41 6.97 4.94
N VAL A 119 -4.49 7.01 3.98
CA VAL A 119 -4.40 5.96 2.94
C VAL A 119 -3.55 4.82 3.50
N MET A 120 -4.15 3.65 3.67
CA MET A 120 -3.52 2.47 4.25
C MET A 120 -3.58 1.30 3.27
N SER A 121 -2.55 0.47 3.25
CA SER A 121 -2.58 -0.77 2.48
C SER A 121 -3.58 -1.76 3.08
N GLU A 122 -4.10 -2.67 2.25
CA GLU A 122 -5.03 -3.69 2.73
C GLU A 122 -4.40 -4.61 3.79
N THR A 123 -3.12 -4.94 3.66
CA THR A 123 -2.35 -5.66 4.70
C THR A 123 -2.39 -4.94 6.04
N GLU A 124 -2.12 -3.63 6.08
CA GLU A 124 -2.13 -2.86 7.33
C GLU A 124 -3.49 -2.89 8.00
N LEU A 125 -4.55 -2.64 7.24
CA LEU A 125 -5.93 -2.64 7.76
C LEU A 125 -6.29 -4.00 8.35
N ARG A 126 -5.98 -5.08 7.64
CA ARG A 126 -6.27 -6.44 8.10
C ARG A 126 -5.46 -6.80 9.35
N LEU A 127 -4.17 -6.46 9.41
CA LEU A 127 -3.33 -6.73 10.58
C LEU A 127 -3.78 -5.92 11.81
N CYS A 128 -4.11 -4.64 11.65
CA CYS A 128 -4.77 -3.83 12.69
C CYS A 128 -6.04 -4.49 13.20
N GLY A 129 -6.92 -4.83 12.26
CA GLY A 129 -8.21 -5.42 12.54
C GLY A 129 -8.09 -6.77 13.25
N MET A 130 -7.11 -7.60 12.88
CA MET A 130 -6.76 -8.82 13.61
C MET A 130 -6.31 -8.52 15.04
N ALA A 131 -5.40 -7.56 15.21
CA ALA A 131 -4.88 -7.20 16.53
C ALA A 131 -6.00 -6.76 17.46
N ALA A 132 -7.02 -6.07 16.95
CA ALA A 132 -8.21 -5.68 17.72
C ALA A 132 -9.20 -6.83 17.96
N LYS A 133 -9.43 -7.68 16.95
CA LYS A 133 -10.40 -8.78 17.00
C LYS A 133 -9.99 -9.88 17.98
N TYR A 134 -8.69 -10.16 18.07
CA TYR A 134 -8.12 -11.22 18.91
C TYR A 134 -7.28 -10.65 20.08
N ALA A 135 -7.51 -9.39 20.45
CA ALA A 135 -6.91 -8.74 21.61
C ALA A 135 -7.32 -9.40 22.93
#